data_AF-A0A2N2Z4W7-F1
#
_entry.id   AF-A0A2N2Z4W7-F1
#
_cell.length_a   1.000
_cell.length_b   1.000
_cell.length_c   1.000
_cell.angle_alpha   90.00
_cell.angle_beta   90.00
_cell.angle_gamma   90.00
#
_symmetry.space_group_name_H-M   'P 1'
#
loop_
_entity.id
_entity.type
_entity.pdbx_description
1 polymer ?
#
loop_
_entity_poly.entity_id
_entity_poly.type
_entity_poly.pdbx_seq_one_letter_code
_entity_poly.pdbx_strand_id
1 'polypeptide(L)'
;MKIATSFVALLFMLTASSYAGAQQNQPKKGYTFTVVKELPVTSIKNQNRTSTCWSFSTLSYLESELIRKGKGEHDLSEMFVVSNSYYDKAGKYIRTGGKINMAPGSSFGDALYIWQNYGAVPESAMSGLNYGEDMHVHNEMDAVLAGYVKALEGNPNGKLSTAWKKGVQGILDAYLGVKPEKFTYMGREFTPKSFAEFLDIKVSDYISLTSYNHHPFYTSFALEIPDNWRWDSSWNIPVDELIQVIDHSVEKGYTVLWASDVSEKGFTRRGVAFVPETEAKNMSGSDQAKWLGVPKNEMDNKIYSLEEIVPEKSITQDMRQISYDNGQTTDDHGMHIFGIAKDQAGNKYYMVKNSWGLSGDYKGIWYVSENFVKYKTMNIVVNKESAPKEILKKLNLK
;
A
#
# COMPACT_ATOMS: atom_id res chain seq x y z
N MET A 1 47.71 60.47 -68.07
CA MET A 1 46.42 60.92 -67.46
C MET A 1 45.58 59.67 -67.26
N LYS A 2 45.55 59.15 -66.03
CA LYS A 2 44.41 59.21 -65.10
C LYS A 2 43.20 58.35 -65.53
N ILE A 3 42.95 57.30 -64.72
CA ILE A 3 41.64 56.95 -64.11
C ILE A 3 40.58 56.39 -65.09
N ALA A 4 39.76 55.37 -64.81
CA ALA A 4 39.61 54.32 -63.81
C ALA A 4 38.34 53.51 -64.20
N THR A 5 38.14 52.35 -63.54
CA THR A 5 36.83 51.75 -63.15
C THR A 5 35.79 51.40 -64.26
N SER A 6 35.04 50.29 -64.23
CA SER A 6 34.80 49.26 -63.23
C SER A 6 34.21 48.01 -63.89
N PHE A 7 34.59 46.87 -63.31
CA PHE A 7 33.96 45.56 -63.42
C PHE A 7 32.51 45.57 -62.89
N VAL A 8 31.62 44.81 -63.54
CA VAL A 8 30.49 44.13 -62.87
C VAL A 8 30.47 42.69 -63.40
N ALA A 9 31.09 41.79 -62.63
CA ALA A 9 30.95 40.35 -62.81
C ALA A 9 29.80 39.88 -61.91
N LEU A 10 28.79 39.25 -62.51
CA LEU A 10 27.67 38.64 -61.82
C LEU A 10 28.19 37.38 -61.09
N LEU A 11 28.21 37.44 -59.76
CA LEU A 11 28.60 36.33 -58.88
C LEU A 11 27.36 35.44 -58.63
N PHE A 12 27.34 34.23 -59.18
CA PHE A 12 26.42 33.17 -58.76
C PHE A 12 26.92 32.60 -57.42
N MET A 13 26.29 33.00 -56.31
CA MET A 13 26.46 32.32 -55.03
C MET A 13 25.63 31.04 -55.03
N LEU A 14 26.28 29.89 -55.16
CA LEU A 14 25.73 28.60 -54.72
C LEU A 14 25.82 28.56 -53.19
N THR A 15 24.70 28.82 -52.52
CA THR A 15 24.54 28.56 -51.09
C THR A 15 24.52 27.06 -50.86
N ALA A 16 25.59 26.53 -50.26
CA ALA A 16 25.60 25.20 -49.67
C ALA A 16 24.59 25.16 -48.52
N SER A 17 23.45 24.50 -48.73
CA SER A 17 22.48 24.22 -47.68
C SER A 17 23.05 23.15 -46.75
N SER A 18 23.47 23.58 -45.56
CA SER A 18 23.77 22.69 -44.44
C SER A 18 22.50 21.94 -44.04
N TYR A 19 22.32 20.72 -44.55
CA TYR A 19 21.38 19.76 -43.96
C TYR A 19 21.98 19.30 -42.63
N ALA A 20 21.76 20.10 -41.58
CA ALA A 20 21.79 19.57 -40.22
C ALA A 20 20.65 18.57 -40.12
N GLY A 21 20.97 17.27 -40.15
CA GLY A 21 20.01 16.22 -39.85
C GLY A 21 19.42 16.52 -38.48
N ALA A 22 18.15 16.91 -38.44
CA ALA A 22 17.36 16.87 -37.23
C ALA A 22 17.35 15.41 -36.81
N GLN A 23 18.22 15.05 -35.87
CA GLN A 23 18.15 13.80 -35.15
C GLN A 23 16.76 13.78 -34.52
N GLN A 24 15.84 13.02 -35.11
CA GLN A 24 14.56 12.75 -34.50
C GLN A 24 14.88 12.17 -33.13
N ASN A 25 14.69 12.99 -32.08
CA ASN A 25 14.69 12.52 -30.71
C ASN A 25 13.63 11.43 -30.67
N GLN A 26 14.04 10.17 -30.67
CA GLN A 26 13.14 9.10 -30.31
C GLN A 26 12.54 9.48 -28.95
N PRO A 27 11.22 9.39 -28.77
CA PRO A 27 10.64 9.65 -27.46
C PRO A 27 11.37 8.78 -26.45
N LYS A 28 11.94 9.41 -25.42
CA LYS A 28 12.60 8.68 -24.34
C LYS A 28 11.59 7.67 -23.80
N LYS A 29 11.87 6.39 -24.02
CA LYS A 29 11.06 5.31 -23.45
C LYS A 29 11.36 5.30 -21.97
N GLY A 30 10.46 5.88 -21.17
CA GLY A 30 10.50 5.81 -19.71
C GLY A 30 10.41 4.38 -19.21
N TYR A 31 10.08 4.20 -17.93
CA TYR A 31 9.85 2.86 -17.37
C TYR A 31 8.85 2.06 -18.22
N THR A 32 9.26 0.87 -18.65
CA THR A 32 8.37 -0.10 -19.33
C THR A 32 8.46 -1.42 -18.60
N PHE A 33 7.31 -2.00 -18.29
CA PHE A 33 7.24 -3.24 -17.51
C PHE A 33 6.77 -4.42 -18.36
N THR A 34 7.47 -5.54 -18.24
CA THR A 34 7.08 -6.83 -18.78
C THR A 34 6.60 -7.71 -17.62
N VAL A 35 5.32 -8.09 -17.63
CA VAL A 35 4.74 -8.98 -16.62
C VAL A 35 5.42 -10.34 -16.70
N VAL A 36 5.92 -10.82 -15.57
CA VAL A 36 6.47 -12.18 -15.40
C VAL A 36 5.39 -13.11 -14.89
N LYS A 37 4.61 -12.66 -13.90
CA LYS A 37 3.49 -13.39 -13.33
C LYS A 37 2.47 -12.41 -12.77
N GLU A 38 1.20 -12.65 -13.05
CA GLU A 38 0.08 -11.86 -12.55
C GLU A 38 -1.00 -12.81 -12.06
N LEU A 39 -1.55 -12.53 -10.88
CA LEU A 39 -2.58 -13.33 -10.25
C LEU A 39 -3.94 -12.63 -10.34
N PRO A 40 -5.04 -13.40 -10.39
CA PRO A 40 -6.38 -12.82 -10.42
C PRO A 40 -6.63 -11.91 -9.21
N VAL A 41 -7.12 -10.71 -9.47
CA VAL A 41 -7.60 -9.75 -8.47
C VAL A 41 -8.91 -9.14 -8.94
N THR A 42 -9.74 -8.71 -7.98
CA THR A 42 -10.94 -7.92 -8.28
C THR A 42 -10.60 -6.51 -8.76
N SER A 43 -11.62 -5.76 -9.20
CA SER A 43 -11.49 -4.37 -9.63
C SER A 43 -10.77 -3.46 -8.62
N ILE A 44 -10.11 -2.41 -9.14
CA ILE A 44 -9.52 -1.35 -8.32
C ILE A 44 -10.61 -0.58 -7.59
N LYS A 45 -10.45 -0.43 -6.27
CA LYS A 45 -11.34 0.34 -5.39
C LYS A 45 -10.77 1.72 -5.08
N ASN A 46 -11.60 2.59 -4.52
CA ASN A 46 -11.20 3.96 -4.16
C ASN A 46 -11.67 4.32 -2.75
N GLN A 47 -10.73 4.34 -1.80
CA GLN A 47 -10.97 4.80 -0.43
C GLN A 47 -11.23 6.31 -0.35
N ASN A 48 -10.91 7.06 -1.42
CA ASN A 48 -11.05 8.52 -1.53
C ASN A 48 -10.46 9.25 -0.30
N ARG A 49 -11.21 10.18 0.31
CA ARG A 49 -10.71 11.04 1.40
C ARG A 49 -10.94 10.36 2.76
N THR A 50 -10.27 9.23 2.95
CA THR A 50 -10.28 8.43 4.18
C THR A 50 -8.91 7.83 4.48
N SER A 51 -8.70 7.35 5.71
CA SER A 51 -7.52 6.57 6.12
C SER A 51 -7.87 5.10 6.33
N THR A 52 -8.60 4.50 5.39
CA THR A 52 -9.15 3.14 5.51
C THR A 52 -8.45 2.11 4.61
N CYS A 53 -7.25 2.43 4.11
CA CYS A 53 -6.46 1.55 3.23
C CYS A 53 -6.26 0.15 3.81
N TRP A 54 -6.11 0.02 5.13
CA TRP A 54 -6.02 -1.25 5.85
C TRP A 54 -7.26 -2.15 5.65
N SER A 55 -8.45 -1.57 5.53
CA SER A 55 -9.69 -2.31 5.25
C SER A 55 -9.76 -2.69 3.77
N PHE A 56 -9.59 -1.72 2.87
CA PHE A 56 -9.61 -1.91 1.41
C PHE A 56 -8.57 -2.94 0.93
N SER A 57 -7.34 -2.84 1.41
CA SER A 57 -6.27 -3.78 1.05
C SER A 57 -6.52 -5.17 1.60
N THR A 58 -6.98 -5.29 2.86
CA THR A 58 -7.31 -6.60 3.43
C THR A 58 -8.45 -7.28 2.67
N LEU A 59 -9.53 -6.56 2.36
CA LEU A 59 -10.64 -7.15 1.60
C LEU A 59 -10.23 -7.48 0.16
N SER A 60 -9.48 -6.62 -0.52
CA SER A 60 -8.88 -6.90 -1.84
C SER A 60 -8.03 -8.19 -1.84
N TYR A 61 -7.25 -8.41 -0.78
CA TYR A 61 -6.48 -9.63 -0.57
C TYR A 61 -7.40 -10.85 -0.34
N LEU A 62 -8.39 -10.75 0.56
CA LEU A 62 -9.34 -11.84 0.84
C LEU A 62 -10.20 -12.20 -0.37
N GLU A 63 -10.60 -11.22 -1.19
CA GLU A 63 -11.30 -11.43 -2.46
C GLU A 63 -10.44 -12.26 -3.42
N SER A 64 -9.13 -12.02 -3.44
CA SER A 64 -8.20 -12.79 -4.28
C SER A 64 -7.99 -14.21 -3.72
N GLU A 65 -8.01 -14.38 -2.40
CA GLU A 65 -8.08 -15.70 -1.76
C GLU A 65 -9.37 -16.45 -2.12
N LEU A 66 -10.51 -15.75 -2.20
CA LEU A 66 -11.78 -16.33 -2.64
C LEU A 66 -11.72 -16.80 -4.10
N ILE A 67 -11.16 -15.99 -4.99
CA ILE A 67 -10.93 -16.39 -6.39
C ILE A 67 -10.02 -17.63 -6.45
N ARG A 68 -8.89 -17.62 -5.73
CA ARG A 68 -7.95 -18.75 -5.67
C ARG A 68 -8.60 -20.03 -5.14
N LYS A 69 -9.50 -19.92 -4.15
CA LYS A 69 -10.27 -21.05 -3.60
C LYS A 69 -11.46 -21.48 -4.47
N GLY A 70 -11.64 -20.89 -5.65
CA GLY A 70 -12.73 -21.22 -6.56
C GLY A 70 -14.11 -20.75 -6.09
N LYS A 71 -14.17 -19.76 -5.19
CA LYS A 71 -15.42 -19.16 -4.68
C LYS A 71 -15.98 -18.06 -5.58
N GLY A 72 -15.24 -17.68 -6.63
CA GLY A 72 -15.61 -16.62 -7.57
C GLY A 72 -15.27 -15.22 -7.05
N GLU A 73 -15.73 -14.21 -7.78
CA GLU A 73 -15.57 -12.80 -7.41
C GLU A 73 -16.64 -12.37 -6.40
N HIS A 74 -16.21 -11.67 -5.37
CA HIS A 74 -17.07 -11.05 -4.35
C HIS A 74 -16.63 -9.61 -4.18
N ASP A 75 -17.59 -8.74 -3.85
CA ASP A 75 -17.34 -7.34 -3.50
C ASP A 75 -17.77 -7.15 -2.06
N LEU A 76 -16.79 -6.98 -1.17
CA LEU A 76 -17.00 -7.02 0.28
C LEU A 76 -17.00 -5.60 0.85
N SER A 77 -17.87 -5.35 1.84
CA SER A 77 -18.00 -4.02 2.43
C SER A 77 -16.82 -3.69 3.36
N GLU A 78 -15.97 -2.76 2.94
CA GLU A 78 -14.96 -2.17 3.82
C GLU A 78 -15.59 -1.44 5.00
N MET A 79 -16.78 -0.86 4.81
CA MET A 79 -17.44 -0.03 5.81
C MET A 79 -18.02 -0.84 6.96
N PHE A 80 -18.40 -2.10 6.72
CA PHE A 80 -18.71 -3.05 7.79
C PHE A 80 -17.49 -3.29 8.68
N VAL A 81 -16.31 -3.45 8.08
CA VAL A 81 -15.06 -3.62 8.83
C VAL A 81 -14.76 -2.35 9.63
N VAL A 82 -14.75 -1.19 8.96
CA VAL A 82 -14.45 0.12 9.58
C VAL A 82 -15.38 0.42 10.77
N SER A 83 -16.70 0.22 10.61
CA SER A 83 -17.67 0.48 11.68
C SER A 83 -17.41 -0.38 12.92
N ASN A 84 -17.17 -1.69 12.76
CA ASN A 84 -16.88 -2.56 13.90
C ASN A 84 -15.51 -2.26 14.54
N SER A 85 -14.49 -2.00 13.72
CA SER A 85 -13.15 -1.62 14.19
C SER A 85 -13.14 -0.34 14.99
N TYR A 86 -13.84 0.70 14.53
CA TYR A 86 -13.91 1.99 15.23
C TYR A 86 -14.66 1.89 16.56
N TYR A 87 -15.71 1.07 16.60
CA TYR A 87 -16.42 0.76 17.84
C TYR A 87 -15.51 0.07 18.86
N ASP A 88 -14.75 -0.95 18.43
CA ASP A 88 -13.80 -1.65 19.31
C ASP A 88 -12.63 -0.76 19.74
N LYS A 89 -12.09 0.06 18.82
CA LYS A 89 -11.00 1.00 19.10
C LYS A 89 -11.42 2.02 20.14
N ALA A 90 -12.63 2.59 20.04
CA ALA A 90 -13.17 3.47 21.07
C ALA A 90 -13.21 2.78 22.45
N GLY A 91 -13.61 1.50 22.47
CA GLY A 91 -13.58 0.70 23.68
C GLY A 91 -12.18 0.49 24.25
N LYS A 92 -11.18 0.18 23.40
CA LYS A 92 -9.79 0.00 23.86
C LYS A 92 -9.17 1.33 24.30
N TYR A 93 -9.44 2.43 23.59
CA TYR A 93 -8.96 3.77 23.93
C TYR A 93 -9.33 4.15 25.37
N ILE A 94 -10.60 4.00 25.73
CA ILE A 94 -11.10 4.24 27.08
C ILE A 94 -10.42 3.34 28.10
N ARG A 95 -10.27 2.03 27.82
CA ARG A 95 -9.62 1.08 28.74
C ARG A 95 -8.15 1.40 28.99
N THR A 96 -7.48 1.99 28.01
CA THR A 96 -6.07 2.40 28.12
C THR A 96 -5.91 3.80 28.74
N GLY A 97 -6.99 4.49 29.14
CA GLY A 97 -6.91 5.87 29.62
C GLY A 97 -6.38 6.83 28.55
N GLY A 98 -6.83 6.64 27.30
CA GLY A 98 -6.46 7.48 26.16
C GLY A 98 -5.00 7.37 25.72
N LYS A 99 -4.32 6.25 26.02
CA LYS A 99 -2.89 6.04 25.71
C LYS A 99 -2.61 5.31 24.40
N ILE A 100 -3.65 5.04 23.61
CA ILE A 100 -3.52 4.56 22.23
C ILE A 100 -4.06 5.60 21.27
N ASN A 101 -3.77 5.46 19.98
CA ASN A 101 -4.29 6.37 18.96
C ASN A 101 -5.81 6.25 18.81
N MET A 102 -6.51 7.39 18.73
CA MET A 102 -7.92 7.48 18.33
C MET A 102 -8.01 8.21 16.99
N ALA A 103 -7.49 7.55 15.96
CA ALA A 103 -7.46 8.02 14.57
C ALA A 103 -7.98 6.92 13.63
N PRO A 104 -8.31 7.26 12.36
CA PRO A 104 -8.97 6.35 11.43
C PRO A 104 -8.10 5.20 10.88
N GLY A 105 -6.78 5.32 10.94
CA GLY A 105 -5.82 4.28 10.51
C GLY A 105 -5.86 3.03 11.38
N SER A 106 -5.50 1.87 10.86
CA SER A 106 -5.49 0.57 11.57
C SER A 106 -4.60 -0.43 10.82
N SER A 107 -4.50 -1.65 11.33
CA SER A 107 -3.68 -2.73 10.76
C SER A 107 -4.51 -3.81 10.06
N PHE A 108 -3.84 -4.67 9.29
CA PHE A 108 -4.45 -5.88 8.70
C PHE A 108 -5.07 -6.82 9.73
N GLY A 109 -4.42 -6.95 10.89
CA GLY A 109 -4.88 -7.80 11.99
C GLY A 109 -6.28 -7.39 12.48
N ASP A 110 -6.61 -6.10 12.44
CA ASP A 110 -7.92 -5.59 12.80
C ASP A 110 -9.01 -6.09 11.83
N ALA A 111 -8.81 -5.95 10.52
CA ALA A 111 -9.77 -6.42 9.52
C ALA A 111 -9.99 -7.95 9.60
N LEU A 112 -8.92 -8.71 9.83
CA LEU A 112 -9.00 -10.16 10.08
C LEU A 112 -9.72 -10.49 11.39
N TYR A 113 -9.48 -9.72 12.46
CA TYR A 113 -10.22 -9.86 13.71
C TYR A 113 -11.72 -9.60 13.49
N ILE A 114 -12.08 -8.57 12.71
CA ILE A 114 -13.48 -8.29 12.39
C ILE A 114 -14.11 -9.46 11.64
N TRP A 115 -13.45 -9.98 10.61
CA TRP A 115 -13.90 -11.16 9.87
C TRP A 115 -14.22 -12.34 10.81
N GLN A 116 -13.29 -12.66 11.71
CA GLN A 116 -13.41 -13.80 12.61
C GLN A 116 -14.51 -13.64 13.67
N ASN A 117 -14.71 -12.43 14.18
CA ASN A 117 -15.55 -12.20 15.37
C ASN A 117 -16.95 -11.64 15.03
N TYR A 118 -17.05 -10.83 13.98
CA TYR A 118 -18.27 -10.16 13.55
C TYR A 118 -18.80 -10.70 12.22
N GLY A 119 -17.96 -11.31 11.40
CA GLY A 119 -18.32 -11.84 10.08
C GLY A 119 -17.96 -10.87 8.95
N ALA A 120 -18.69 -10.96 7.84
CA ALA A 120 -18.51 -10.12 6.66
C ALA A 120 -19.86 -9.84 6.02
N VAL A 121 -19.93 -8.81 5.18
CA VAL A 121 -21.13 -8.50 4.38
C VAL A 121 -20.69 -8.08 2.97
N PRO A 122 -21.51 -8.32 1.93
CA PRO A 122 -21.23 -7.78 0.61
C PRO A 122 -21.42 -6.26 0.62
N GLU A 123 -20.72 -5.57 -0.28
CA GLU A 123 -20.82 -4.11 -0.46
C GLU A 123 -22.28 -3.65 -0.64
N SER A 124 -23.07 -4.43 -1.40
CA SER A 124 -24.50 -4.17 -1.62
C SER A 124 -25.38 -4.19 -0.36
N ALA A 125 -24.90 -4.76 0.75
CA ALA A 125 -25.61 -4.75 2.03
C ALA A 125 -25.21 -3.58 2.93
N MET A 126 -24.03 -2.97 2.73
CA MET A 126 -23.55 -1.85 3.54
C MET A 126 -22.47 -1.05 2.79
N SER A 127 -22.88 -0.10 1.95
CA SER A 127 -21.92 0.75 1.23
C SER A 127 -21.25 1.81 2.10
N GLY A 128 -21.86 2.17 3.23
CA GLY A 128 -21.34 3.20 4.14
C GLY A 128 -21.33 4.63 3.61
N LEU A 129 -22.21 4.95 2.66
CA LEU A 129 -22.41 6.31 2.12
C LEU A 129 -23.73 6.92 2.62
N ASN A 130 -23.92 7.04 3.94
CA ASN A 130 -25.19 7.51 4.54
C ASN A 130 -25.20 9.01 4.92
N TYR A 131 -24.25 9.80 4.40
CA TYR A 131 -24.06 11.23 4.75
C TYR A 131 -24.10 12.17 3.54
N GLY A 132 -24.64 11.72 2.40
CA GLY A 132 -24.93 12.57 1.24
C GLY A 132 -23.76 12.82 0.29
N GLU A 133 -22.72 11.98 0.32
CA GLU A 133 -21.57 12.02 -0.59
C GLU A 133 -21.59 10.81 -1.54
N ASP A 134 -21.06 10.98 -2.75
CA ASP A 134 -20.95 9.90 -3.75
C ASP A 134 -19.70 9.02 -3.56
N MET A 135 -18.75 9.47 -2.75
CA MET A 135 -17.52 8.76 -2.41
C MET A 135 -17.16 9.01 -0.94
N HIS A 136 -16.34 8.14 -0.36
CA HIS A 136 -16.01 8.27 1.05
C HIS A 136 -15.26 9.57 1.40
N VAL A 137 -15.78 10.32 2.37
CA VAL A 137 -15.16 11.52 2.94
C VAL A 137 -15.34 11.50 4.46
N HIS A 138 -14.36 10.95 5.19
CA HIS A 138 -14.54 10.62 6.61
C HIS A 138 -14.05 11.69 7.58
N ASN A 139 -13.38 12.75 7.12
CA ASN A 139 -12.74 13.73 8.00
C ASN A 139 -13.69 14.30 9.09
N GLU A 140 -14.96 14.54 8.75
CA GLU A 140 -15.96 14.99 9.72
C GLU A 140 -16.30 13.88 10.72
N MET A 141 -16.68 12.69 10.24
CA MET A 141 -16.98 11.54 11.10
C MET A 141 -15.82 11.22 12.05
N ASP A 142 -14.59 11.22 11.54
CA ASP A 142 -13.37 10.92 12.31
C ASP A 142 -13.17 11.94 13.43
N ALA A 143 -13.35 13.24 13.14
CA ALA A 143 -13.24 14.31 14.12
C ALA A 143 -14.36 14.24 15.19
N VAL A 144 -15.61 14.01 14.77
CA VAL A 144 -16.78 13.89 15.66
C VAL A 144 -16.62 12.69 16.58
N LEU A 145 -16.27 11.52 16.03
CA LEU A 145 -16.06 10.29 16.79
C LEU A 145 -14.90 10.44 17.78
N ALA A 146 -13.75 10.95 17.34
CA ALA A 146 -12.60 11.17 18.21
C ALA A 146 -12.93 12.18 19.33
N GLY A 147 -13.64 13.27 19.01
CA GLY A 147 -14.10 14.25 19.99
C GLY A 147 -15.01 13.63 21.05
N TYR A 148 -15.98 12.80 20.62
CA TYR A 148 -16.88 12.08 21.52
C TYR A 148 -16.11 11.15 22.46
N VAL A 149 -15.21 10.32 21.93
CA VAL A 149 -14.44 9.34 22.72
C VAL A 149 -13.46 10.04 23.68
N LYS A 150 -12.81 11.12 23.26
CA LYS A 150 -11.94 11.93 24.13
C LYS A 150 -12.70 12.58 25.28
N ALA A 151 -13.91 13.08 25.03
CA ALA A 151 -14.74 13.64 26.09
C ALA A 151 -15.17 12.58 27.13
N LEU A 152 -15.34 11.32 26.71
CA LEU A 152 -15.60 10.21 27.63
C LEU A 152 -14.39 9.85 28.50
N GLU A 153 -13.18 9.94 27.95
CA GLU A 153 -11.94 9.69 28.70
C GLU A 153 -11.75 10.74 29.80
N GLY A 154 -11.95 12.03 29.48
CA GLY A 154 -11.93 13.13 30.44
C GLY A 154 -13.21 13.31 31.28
N ASN A 155 -14.09 12.32 31.34
CA ASN A 155 -15.42 12.44 31.96
C ASN A 155 -15.36 12.87 33.44
N PRO A 156 -15.90 14.06 33.81
CA PRO A 156 -15.78 14.61 35.15
C PRO A 156 -16.62 13.85 36.19
N ASN A 157 -17.60 13.03 35.76
CA ASN A 157 -18.44 12.27 36.68
C ASN A 157 -17.71 11.08 37.33
N GLY A 158 -16.47 10.76 36.91
CA GLY A 158 -15.70 9.62 37.41
C GLY A 158 -16.27 8.24 37.09
N LYS A 159 -17.42 8.19 36.39
CA LYS A 159 -18.11 6.96 35.95
C LYS A 159 -18.74 7.18 34.59
N LEU A 160 -18.49 6.27 33.65
CA LEU A 160 -19.11 6.29 32.33
C LEU A 160 -20.60 5.96 32.42
N SER A 161 -21.43 6.69 31.66
CA SER A 161 -22.87 6.44 31.56
C SER A 161 -23.15 5.14 30.80
N THR A 162 -24.33 4.52 30.96
CA THR A 162 -24.69 3.36 30.13
C THR A 162 -24.92 3.72 28.65
N ALA A 163 -24.99 5.01 28.32
CA ALA A 163 -25.24 5.51 26.98
C ALA A 163 -23.99 5.57 26.09
N TRP A 164 -22.79 5.58 26.65
CA TRP A 164 -21.57 5.95 25.89
C TRP A 164 -21.33 5.05 24.66
N LYS A 165 -21.54 3.73 24.80
CA LYS A 165 -21.39 2.78 23.68
C LYS A 165 -22.44 3.00 22.59
N LYS A 166 -23.69 3.30 23.00
CA LYS A 166 -24.76 3.64 22.07
C LYS A 166 -24.48 4.95 21.35
N GLY A 167 -23.83 5.91 22.01
CA GLY A 167 -23.39 7.15 21.37
C GLY A 167 -22.30 6.92 20.32
N VAL A 168 -21.28 6.11 20.64
CA VAL A 168 -20.26 5.68 19.66
C VAL A 168 -20.91 5.02 18.45
N GLN A 169 -21.76 4.01 18.68
CA GLN A 169 -22.44 3.30 17.59
C GLN A 169 -23.39 4.22 16.81
N GLY A 170 -24.12 5.11 17.48
CA GLY A 170 -25.04 6.04 16.83
C GLY A 170 -24.33 7.04 15.91
N ILE A 171 -23.13 7.50 16.28
CA ILE A 171 -22.28 8.29 15.37
C ILE A 171 -21.92 7.43 14.16
N LEU A 172 -21.38 6.22 14.37
CA LEU A 172 -21.01 5.34 13.27
C LEU A 172 -22.18 4.99 12.35
N ASP A 173 -23.36 4.72 12.89
CA ASP A 173 -24.56 4.40 12.13
C ASP A 173 -25.06 5.59 11.32
N ALA A 174 -24.91 6.82 11.82
CA ALA A 174 -25.32 8.02 11.11
C ALA A 174 -24.51 8.26 9.83
N TYR A 175 -23.21 7.92 9.82
CA TYR A 175 -22.35 8.09 8.65
C TYR A 175 -22.23 6.79 7.81
N LEU A 176 -21.95 5.66 8.45
CA LEU A 176 -21.67 4.39 7.77
C LEU A 176 -22.90 3.50 7.60
N GLY A 177 -24.05 3.91 8.15
CA GLY A 177 -25.28 3.11 8.13
C GLY A 177 -25.31 2.06 9.23
N VAL A 178 -26.53 1.63 9.55
CA VAL A 178 -26.76 0.57 10.53
C VAL A 178 -26.24 -0.76 9.98
N LYS A 179 -25.43 -1.46 10.77
CA LYS A 179 -24.93 -2.78 10.40
C LYS A 179 -26.08 -3.76 10.15
N PRO A 180 -26.11 -4.46 9.00
CA PRO A 180 -27.21 -5.36 8.70
C PRO A 180 -27.16 -6.61 9.60
N GLU A 181 -28.25 -6.91 10.28
CA GLU A 181 -28.41 -8.18 11.00
C GLU A 181 -28.65 -9.35 10.04
N LYS A 182 -29.36 -9.06 8.94
CA LYS A 182 -29.68 -9.99 7.85
C LYS A 182 -29.65 -9.27 6.50
N PHE A 183 -29.29 -9.99 5.45
CA PHE A 183 -29.31 -9.52 4.06
C PHE A 183 -29.48 -10.68 3.09
N THR A 184 -29.93 -10.39 1.87
CA THR A 184 -30.02 -11.39 0.79
C THR A 184 -28.84 -11.25 -0.15
N TYR A 185 -28.16 -12.35 -0.44
CA TYR A 185 -27.06 -12.41 -1.40
C TYR A 185 -27.19 -13.68 -2.25
N MET A 186 -27.10 -13.55 -3.58
CA MET A 186 -27.29 -14.67 -4.52
C MET A 186 -28.55 -15.51 -4.24
N GLY A 187 -29.66 -14.84 -3.89
CA GLY A 187 -30.95 -15.48 -3.62
C GLY A 187 -31.05 -16.24 -2.28
N ARG A 188 -30.08 -16.10 -1.38
CA ARG A 188 -30.09 -16.71 -0.04
C ARG A 188 -29.99 -15.63 1.03
N GLU A 189 -30.70 -15.83 2.14
CA GLU A 189 -30.60 -14.96 3.32
C GLU A 189 -29.36 -15.35 4.16
N PHE A 190 -28.62 -14.34 4.60
CA PHE A 190 -27.45 -14.49 5.46
C PHE A 190 -27.50 -13.48 6.62
N THR A 191 -26.91 -13.88 7.75
CA THR A 191 -26.31 -12.97 8.73
C THR A 191 -24.84 -12.72 8.39
N PRO A 192 -24.19 -11.67 8.91
CA PRO A 192 -22.76 -11.44 8.67
C PRO A 192 -21.86 -12.65 8.99
N LYS A 193 -22.14 -13.38 10.08
CA LYS A 193 -21.39 -14.58 10.46
C LYS A 193 -21.59 -15.73 9.47
N SER A 194 -22.85 -16.04 9.15
CA SER A 194 -23.14 -17.12 8.18
C SER A 194 -22.62 -16.82 6.77
N PHE A 195 -22.49 -15.53 6.40
CA PHE A 195 -21.88 -15.14 5.14
C PHE A 195 -20.36 -15.37 5.15
N ALA A 196 -19.66 -14.99 6.21
CA ALA A 196 -18.24 -15.30 6.37
C ALA A 196 -17.98 -16.83 6.36
N GLU A 197 -18.85 -17.62 6.98
CA GLU A 197 -18.81 -19.10 6.93
C GLU A 197 -19.01 -19.63 5.51
N PHE A 198 -19.94 -19.06 4.74
CA PHE A 198 -20.17 -19.41 3.33
C PHE A 198 -18.94 -19.14 2.44
N LEU A 199 -18.27 -18.02 2.70
CA LEU A 199 -17.04 -17.61 2.02
C LEU A 199 -15.84 -18.52 2.38
N ASP A 200 -15.87 -19.20 3.53
CA ASP A 200 -14.88 -20.20 3.97
C ASP A 200 -13.44 -19.64 4.02
N ILE A 201 -13.28 -18.41 4.52
CA ILE A 201 -11.97 -17.86 4.88
C ILE A 201 -11.72 -18.13 6.36
N LYS A 202 -10.63 -18.84 6.66
CA LYS A 202 -10.21 -19.14 8.03
C LYS A 202 -9.05 -18.23 8.39
N VAL A 203 -9.27 -17.30 9.31
CA VAL A 203 -8.25 -16.31 9.69
C VAL A 203 -6.97 -16.98 10.21
N SER A 204 -7.10 -18.16 10.84
CA SER A 204 -5.98 -18.98 11.30
C SER A 204 -5.02 -19.44 10.18
N ASP A 205 -5.42 -19.37 8.91
CA ASP A 205 -4.60 -19.78 7.78
C ASP A 205 -3.60 -18.69 7.37
N TYR A 206 -3.76 -17.47 7.89
CA TYR A 206 -2.93 -16.32 7.56
C TYR A 206 -1.94 -15.98 8.68
N ILE A 207 -0.75 -15.54 8.30
CA ILE A 207 0.29 -15.10 9.24
C ILE A 207 0.79 -13.73 8.86
N SER A 208 1.02 -12.89 9.87
CA SER A 208 1.71 -11.62 9.73
C SER A 208 3.21 -11.82 9.90
N LEU A 209 4.00 -11.26 8.99
CA LEU A 209 5.46 -11.32 8.99
C LEU A 209 6.03 -9.90 8.94
N THR A 210 7.10 -9.65 9.69
CA THR A 210 7.86 -8.41 9.70
C THR A 210 9.37 -8.71 9.77
N SER A 211 10.21 -7.69 9.75
CA SER A 211 11.66 -7.84 9.78
C SER A 211 12.34 -6.66 10.47
N TYR A 212 12.78 -6.85 11.71
CA TYR A 212 13.50 -5.83 12.50
C TYR A 212 14.51 -6.47 13.48
N ASN A 213 15.53 -5.72 13.85
CA ASN A 213 16.63 -6.13 14.71
C ASN A 213 16.39 -5.82 16.20
N HIS A 214 15.41 -4.99 16.56
CA HIS A 214 15.12 -4.66 17.97
C HIS A 214 14.38 -5.78 18.73
N HIS A 215 13.95 -6.83 18.02
CA HIS A 215 13.50 -8.10 18.59
C HIS A 215 14.27 -9.25 17.96
N PRO A 216 14.45 -10.39 18.66
CA PRO A 216 15.08 -11.56 18.08
C PRO A 216 14.35 -12.04 16.81
N PHE A 217 15.09 -12.57 15.83
CA PHE A 217 14.46 -13.27 14.72
C PHE A 217 13.80 -14.57 15.18
N TYR A 218 12.79 -14.99 14.43
CA TYR A 218 11.97 -16.19 14.63
C TYR A 218 11.15 -16.21 15.92
N THR A 219 10.92 -15.03 16.51
CA THR A 219 9.92 -14.80 17.55
C THR A 219 8.81 -13.91 17.01
N SER A 220 7.73 -13.78 17.76
CA SER A 220 6.64 -12.86 17.43
C SER A 220 6.60 -11.69 18.38
N PHE A 221 6.34 -10.49 17.87
CA PHE A 221 6.11 -9.30 18.69
C PHE A 221 5.03 -8.42 18.05
N ALA A 222 4.41 -7.55 18.85
CA ALA A 222 3.49 -6.54 18.34
C ALA A 222 4.28 -5.38 17.76
N LEU A 223 4.17 -5.17 16.44
CA LEU A 223 4.85 -4.06 15.79
C LEU A 223 4.42 -2.74 16.44
N GLU A 224 5.37 -1.92 16.89
CA GLU A 224 5.13 -0.76 17.76
C GLU A 224 4.73 0.49 16.96
N ILE A 225 3.60 0.38 16.25
CA ILE A 225 3.02 1.47 15.46
C ILE A 225 1.67 1.92 16.05
N PRO A 226 1.28 3.20 15.89
CA PRO A 226 0.02 3.72 16.43
C PRO A 226 -1.23 2.95 15.95
N ASP A 227 -1.18 2.45 14.72
CA ASP A 227 -2.29 1.76 14.06
C ASP A 227 -2.39 0.28 14.43
N ASN A 228 -1.35 -0.31 15.05
CA ASN A 228 -1.43 -1.62 15.69
C ASN A 228 -2.02 -1.50 17.11
N TRP A 229 -3.13 -0.79 17.22
CA TRP A 229 -3.79 -0.51 18.49
C TRP A 229 -4.33 -1.78 19.15
N ARG A 230 -4.58 -2.87 18.39
CA ARG A 230 -4.94 -4.19 18.95
C ARG A 230 -3.76 -4.94 19.57
N TRP A 231 -2.53 -4.52 19.28
CA TRP A 231 -1.27 -5.21 19.64
C TRP A 231 -1.19 -6.60 19.02
N ASP A 232 -1.63 -6.71 17.76
CA ASP A 232 -1.52 -7.94 16.99
C ASP A 232 -0.05 -8.24 16.73
N SER A 233 0.32 -9.52 16.83
CA SER A 233 1.70 -9.97 16.71
C SER A 233 2.06 -10.30 15.27
N SER A 234 3.29 -9.97 14.88
CA SER A 234 3.92 -10.38 13.63
C SER A 234 5.15 -11.23 13.93
N TRP A 235 5.38 -12.27 13.14
CA TRP A 235 6.61 -13.06 13.22
C TRP A 235 7.76 -12.29 12.60
N ASN A 236 8.88 -12.25 13.31
CA ASN A 236 10.07 -11.52 12.88
C ASN A 236 11.01 -12.44 12.10
N ILE A 237 11.40 -12.06 10.88
CA ILE A 237 12.33 -12.82 10.03
C ILE A 237 13.38 -11.90 9.40
N PRO A 238 14.56 -12.42 8.98
CA PRO A 238 15.52 -11.63 8.21
C PRO A 238 14.89 -11.07 6.93
N VAL A 239 15.29 -9.86 6.52
CA VAL A 239 14.64 -9.16 5.41
C VAL A 239 14.76 -9.91 4.08
N ASP A 240 15.84 -10.64 3.86
CA ASP A 240 16.00 -11.49 2.67
C ASP A 240 15.01 -12.66 2.68
N GLU A 241 14.68 -13.21 3.85
CA GLU A 241 13.64 -14.23 4.00
C GLU A 241 12.23 -13.65 3.81
N LEU A 242 12.01 -12.40 4.23
CA LEU A 242 10.76 -11.68 3.96
C LEU A 242 10.53 -11.54 2.45
N ILE A 243 11.56 -11.14 1.70
CA ILE A 243 11.51 -11.09 0.22
C ILE A 243 11.27 -12.49 -0.37
N GLN A 244 11.96 -13.51 0.15
CA GLN A 244 11.76 -14.90 -0.28
C GLN A 244 10.30 -15.38 -0.09
N VAL A 245 9.65 -14.99 1.01
CA VAL A 245 8.23 -15.32 1.25
C VAL A 245 7.33 -14.64 0.22
N ILE A 246 7.57 -13.37 -0.11
CA ILE A 246 6.78 -12.63 -1.10
C ILE A 246 6.91 -13.29 -2.47
N ASP A 247 8.14 -13.53 -2.93
CA ASP A 247 8.42 -14.18 -4.22
C ASP A 247 7.74 -15.55 -4.31
N HIS A 248 8.00 -16.41 -3.31
CA HIS A 248 7.48 -17.78 -3.31
C HIS A 248 5.94 -17.82 -3.20
N SER A 249 5.33 -16.83 -2.54
CA SER A 249 3.86 -16.70 -2.51
C SER A 249 3.30 -16.45 -3.91
N VAL A 250 3.83 -15.45 -4.62
CA VAL A 250 3.40 -15.14 -5.99
C VAL A 250 3.69 -16.31 -6.93
N GLU A 251 4.87 -16.94 -6.82
CA GLU A 251 5.24 -18.14 -7.58
C GLU A 251 4.26 -19.31 -7.36
N LYS A 252 3.73 -19.47 -6.15
CA LYS A 252 2.73 -20.51 -5.83
C LYS A 252 1.29 -20.14 -6.17
N GLY A 253 1.03 -18.95 -6.68
CA GLY A 253 -0.34 -18.51 -7.02
C GLY A 253 -1.09 -17.85 -5.88
N TYR A 254 -0.38 -17.34 -4.87
CA TYR A 254 -0.94 -16.58 -3.76
C TYR A 254 -0.52 -15.12 -3.89
N THR A 255 -1.45 -14.21 -3.60
CA THR A 255 -1.14 -12.79 -3.48
C THR A 255 -0.58 -12.47 -2.09
N VAL A 256 -0.15 -11.23 -1.85
CA VAL A 256 0.43 -10.79 -0.57
C VAL A 256 -0.23 -9.48 -0.15
N LEU A 257 -0.79 -9.46 1.05
CA LEU A 257 -1.25 -8.24 1.70
C LEU A 257 -0.03 -7.50 2.25
N TRP A 258 0.19 -6.26 1.82
CA TRP A 258 1.46 -5.56 1.96
C TRP A 258 1.28 -4.17 2.55
N ALA A 259 1.94 -3.91 3.68
CA ALA A 259 1.95 -2.61 4.33
C ALA A 259 3.33 -1.97 4.15
N SER A 260 3.36 -0.69 3.80
CA SER A 260 4.61 0.03 3.54
C SER A 260 4.50 1.50 3.81
N ASP A 261 5.63 2.10 4.18
CA ASP A 261 5.77 3.55 4.14
C ASP A 261 5.83 4.01 2.67
N VAL A 262 4.90 4.88 2.31
CA VAL A 262 4.77 5.45 0.97
C VAL A 262 5.06 6.95 0.94
N SER A 263 5.54 7.52 2.06
CA SER A 263 5.91 8.93 2.21
C SER A 263 7.32 9.24 1.65
N GLU A 264 7.72 8.50 0.63
CA GLU A 264 9.05 8.53 0.05
C GLU A 264 9.05 9.27 -1.29
N LYS A 265 10.13 10.01 -1.58
CA LYS A 265 10.32 10.66 -2.90
C LYS A 265 10.19 9.67 -4.06
N GLY A 266 10.67 8.45 -3.84
CA GLY A 266 10.64 7.39 -4.83
C GLY A 266 9.26 6.77 -5.03
N PHE A 267 8.30 6.97 -4.11
CA PHE A 267 6.91 6.50 -4.30
C PHE A 267 6.14 7.54 -5.12
N THR A 268 6.14 7.37 -6.44
CA THR A 268 5.63 8.39 -7.35
C THR A 268 4.12 8.31 -7.55
N ARG A 269 3.49 9.44 -7.86
CA ARG A 269 2.07 9.52 -8.27
C ARG A 269 1.78 8.88 -9.64
N ARG A 270 2.82 8.50 -10.39
CA ARG A 270 2.71 7.89 -11.71
C ARG A 270 2.61 6.36 -11.68
N GLY A 271 2.71 5.74 -10.50
CA GLY A 271 2.57 4.28 -10.38
C GLY A 271 3.88 3.51 -10.39
N VAL A 272 4.99 4.15 -10.01
CA VAL A 272 6.30 3.47 -9.84
C VAL A 272 6.88 3.84 -8.47
N ALA A 273 7.44 2.86 -7.77
CA ALA A 273 8.14 3.04 -6.50
C ALA A 273 9.53 2.40 -6.49
N PHE A 274 10.55 3.14 -6.04
CA PHE A 274 11.95 2.71 -5.97
C PHE A 274 12.71 3.50 -4.90
N VAL A 275 13.91 3.07 -4.50
CA VAL A 275 14.74 3.78 -3.51
C VAL A 275 15.91 4.46 -4.23
N PRO A 276 15.82 5.75 -4.60
CA PRO A 276 16.86 6.39 -5.39
C PRO A 276 18.20 6.42 -4.64
N GLU A 277 19.28 6.01 -5.31
CA GLU A 277 20.63 6.27 -4.84
C GLU A 277 20.97 7.73 -5.08
N THR A 278 21.32 8.43 -4.02
CA THR A 278 21.62 9.87 -4.04
C THR A 278 23.11 10.14 -3.87
N GLU A 279 23.90 9.12 -3.54
CA GLU A 279 25.35 9.20 -3.39
C GLU A 279 26.05 8.62 -4.62
N ALA A 280 26.57 9.48 -5.50
CA ALA A 280 27.23 9.06 -6.73
C ALA A 280 28.43 8.10 -6.51
N LYS A 281 29.07 8.13 -5.33
CA LYS A 281 30.15 7.19 -4.95
C LYS A 281 29.68 5.74 -4.80
N ASN A 282 28.39 5.52 -4.56
CA ASN A 282 27.80 4.18 -4.40
C ASN A 282 27.26 3.64 -5.74
N MET A 283 27.29 4.45 -6.80
CA MET A 283 26.88 4.05 -8.15
C MET A 283 28.04 3.42 -8.91
N SER A 284 27.72 2.61 -9.92
CA SER A 284 28.73 1.93 -10.74
C SER A 284 28.85 2.52 -12.14
N GLY A 285 30.08 2.48 -12.70
CA GLY A 285 30.36 2.70 -14.11
C GLY A 285 29.71 3.95 -14.72
N SER A 286 28.85 3.74 -15.71
CA SER A 286 28.18 4.82 -16.45
C SER A 286 27.20 5.62 -15.61
N ASP A 287 26.59 5.02 -14.59
CA ASP A 287 25.63 5.72 -13.73
C ASP A 287 26.36 6.71 -12.82
N GLN A 288 27.49 6.31 -12.24
CA GLN A 288 28.33 7.25 -11.50
C GLN A 288 28.70 8.47 -12.37
N ALA A 289 29.11 8.25 -13.62
CA ALA A 289 29.45 9.35 -14.54
C ALA A 289 28.25 10.25 -14.88
N LYS A 290 27.04 9.68 -15.00
CA LYS A 290 25.80 10.43 -15.31
C LYS A 290 25.27 11.25 -14.13
N TRP A 291 25.52 10.80 -12.90
CA TRP A 291 24.91 11.36 -11.69
C TRP A 291 25.90 12.16 -10.82
N LEU A 292 27.22 12.00 -11.04
CA LEU A 292 28.24 12.79 -10.35
C LEU A 292 28.11 14.28 -10.72
N GLY A 293 27.99 15.13 -9.70
CA GLY A 293 27.89 16.59 -9.88
C GLY A 293 26.52 17.09 -10.33
N VAL A 294 25.51 16.22 -10.48
CA VAL A 294 24.14 16.63 -10.80
C VAL A 294 23.53 17.40 -9.62
N PRO A 295 23.03 18.64 -9.82
CA PRO A 295 22.37 19.40 -8.77
C PRO A 295 21.13 18.69 -8.21
N LYS A 296 20.82 18.90 -6.93
CA LYS A 296 19.70 18.22 -6.23
C LYS A 296 18.34 18.42 -6.89
N ASN A 297 18.06 19.62 -7.40
CA ASN A 297 16.82 19.92 -8.13
C ASN A 297 16.71 19.14 -9.45
N GLU A 298 17.83 18.92 -10.15
CA GLU A 298 17.85 18.12 -11.36
C GLU A 298 17.68 16.62 -11.04
N MET A 299 18.22 16.13 -9.93
CA MET A 299 17.96 14.77 -9.45
C MET A 299 16.47 14.53 -9.15
N ASP A 300 15.83 15.47 -8.45
CA ASP A 300 14.40 15.39 -8.16
C ASP A 300 13.57 15.37 -9.46
N ASN A 301 13.93 16.19 -10.46
CA ASN A 301 13.27 16.15 -11.77
C ASN A 301 13.41 14.79 -12.46
N LYS A 302 14.58 14.14 -12.39
CA LYS A 302 14.80 12.80 -12.96
C LYS A 302 13.96 11.73 -12.25
N ILE A 303 13.83 11.82 -10.92
CA ILE A 303 12.99 10.92 -10.12
C ILE A 303 11.51 11.03 -10.52
N TYR A 304 11.00 12.26 -10.70
CA TYR A 304 9.57 12.45 -11.01
C TYR A 304 9.24 12.28 -12.49
N SER A 305 10.19 12.53 -13.41
CA SER A 305 9.95 12.40 -14.84
C SER A 305 9.86 10.94 -15.30
N LEU A 306 10.49 10.00 -14.58
CA LEU A 306 10.50 8.57 -14.92
C LEU A 306 10.92 8.27 -16.38
N GLU A 307 11.71 9.16 -16.98
CA GLU A 307 12.18 9.04 -18.37
C GLU A 307 13.31 8.02 -18.53
N GLU A 308 14.03 7.73 -17.44
CA GLU A 308 15.17 6.82 -17.38
C GLU A 308 15.10 6.03 -16.08
N ILE A 309 15.69 4.82 -16.06
CA ILE A 309 15.80 4.03 -14.83
C ILE A 309 16.71 4.78 -13.86
N VAL A 310 16.20 5.05 -12.67
CA VAL A 310 16.94 5.67 -11.58
C VAL A 310 17.71 4.58 -10.83
N PRO A 311 19.04 4.74 -10.63
CA PRO A 311 19.82 3.82 -9.82
C PRO A 311 19.26 3.72 -8.39
N GLU A 312 19.25 2.52 -7.83
CA GLU A 312 18.71 2.27 -6.50
C GLU A 312 19.77 1.99 -5.45
N LYS A 313 19.45 2.32 -4.19
CA LYS A 313 20.27 1.93 -3.04
C LYS A 313 20.27 0.43 -2.85
N SER A 314 21.43 -0.14 -2.52
CA SER A 314 21.51 -1.50 -1.98
C SER A 314 21.05 -1.50 -0.52
N ILE A 315 20.04 -2.29 -0.20
CA ILE A 315 19.38 -2.25 1.11
C ILE A 315 19.87 -3.38 2.02
N THR A 316 20.35 -3.00 3.20
CA THR A 316 20.76 -3.92 4.27
C THR A 316 19.72 -3.96 5.41
N GLN A 317 19.80 -5.00 6.25
CA GLN A 317 18.98 -5.11 7.45
C GLN A 317 19.16 -3.92 8.40
N ASP A 318 20.39 -3.46 8.60
CA ASP A 318 20.70 -2.35 9.51
C ASP A 318 20.15 -1.02 8.99
N MET A 319 20.24 -0.77 7.67
CA MET A 319 19.64 0.42 7.07
C MET A 319 18.13 0.46 7.34
N ARG A 320 17.46 -0.68 7.17
CA ARG A 320 16.03 -0.84 7.46
C ARG A 320 15.71 -0.56 8.94
N GLN A 321 16.50 -1.10 9.87
CA GLN A 321 16.33 -0.82 11.30
C GLN A 321 16.49 0.66 11.62
N ILE A 322 17.56 1.29 11.13
CA ILE A 322 17.85 2.70 11.37
C ILE A 322 16.70 3.58 10.86
N SER A 323 16.13 3.26 9.70
CA SER A 323 15.01 4.00 9.10
C SER A 323 13.73 3.92 9.95
N TYR A 324 13.49 2.80 10.63
CA TYR A 324 12.37 2.68 11.57
C TYR A 324 12.64 3.45 12.87
N ASP A 325 13.80 3.23 13.49
CA ASP A 325 14.16 3.83 14.79
C ASP A 325 14.25 5.37 14.72
N ASN A 326 14.65 5.92 13.57
CA ASN A 326 14.78 7.36 13.37
C ASN A 326 13.51 8.05 12.81
N GLY A 327 12.42 7.29 12.60
CA GLY A 327 11.14 7.82 12.12
C GLY A 327 11.09 8.16 10.63
N GLN A 328 11.99 7.63 9.80
CA GLN A 328 11.90 7.71 8.32
C GLN A 328 11.07 6.57 7.71
N THR A 329 10.58 5.64 8.53
CA THR A 329 9.65 4.57 8.12
C THR A 329 8.62 4.44 9.22
N THR A 330 7.47 5.07 9.00
CA THR A 330 6.42 5.30 9.99
C THR A 330 5.02 5.13 9.45
N ASP A 331 4.80 5.42 8.16
CA ASP A 331 3.48 5.32 7.55
C ASP A 331 3.15 3.86 7.21
N ASP A 332 1.99 3.38 7.62
CA ASP A 332 1.56 1.99 7.42
C ASP A 332 0.46 1.91 6.36
N HIS A 333 0.77 2.29 5.12
CA HIS A 333 -0.22 2.28 4.04
C HIS A 333 -0.42 0.86 3.51
N GLY A 334 -1.63 0.34 3.70
CA GLY A 334 -2.03 -0.99 3.24
C GLY A 334 -2.32 -1.06 1.74
N MET A 335 -1.67 -1.99 1.07
CA MET A 335 -1.81 -2.30 -0.36
C MET A 335 -1.74 -3.81 -0.60
N HIS A 336 -1.83 -4.24 -1.86
CA HIS A 336 -1.96 -5.66 -2.21
C HIS A 336 -1.05 -6.03 -3.39
N ILE A 337 0.02 -6.80 -3.12
CA ILE A 337 0.92 -7.34 -4.15
C ILE A 337 0.23 -8.54 -4.81
N PHE A 338 0.13 -8.55 -6.14
CA PHE A 338 -0.55 -9.61 -6.90
C PHE A 338 0.26 -10.14 -8.08
N GLY A 339 1.48 -9.67 -8.28
CA GLY A 339 2.30 -10.11 -9.41
C GLY A 339 3.75 -9.66 -9.32
N ILE A 340 4.53 -10.14 -10.28
CA ILE A 340 5.93 -9.79 -10.51
C ILE A 340 6.06 -9.34 -11.97
N ALA A 341 6.78 -8.26 -12.18
CA ALA A 341 7.17 -7.74 -13.48
C ALA A 341 8.67 -7.43 -13.51
N LYS A 342 9.19 -7.18 -14.70
CA LYS A 342 10.55 -6.68 -14.91
C LYS A 342 10.53 -5.39 -15.71
N ASP A 343 11.41 -4.46 -15.37
CA ASP A 343 11.65 -3.30 -16.23
C ASP A 343 12.46 -3.67 -17.48
N GLN A 344 12.74 -2.70 -18.34
CA GLN A 344 13.53 -2.87 -19.56
C GLN A 344 14.99 -3.26 -19.33
N ALA A 345 15.53 -3.09 -18.12
CA ALA A 345 16.88 -3.53 -17.75
C ALA A 345 16.88 -4.90 -17.06
N GLY A 346 15.70 -5.50 -16.84
CA GLY A 346 15.53 -6.79 -16.19
C GLY A 346 15.44 -6.71 -14.66
N ASN A 347 15.39 -5.50 -14.08
CA ASN A 347 15.21 -5.33 -12.64
C ASN A 347 13.81 -5.76 -12.23
N LYS A 348 13.69 -6.41 -11.07
CA LYS A 348 12.42 -6.96 -10.57
C LYS A 348 11.56 -5.89 -9.89
N TYR A 349 10.28 -5.90 -10.23
CA TYR A 349 9.23 -5.09 -9.60
C TYR A 349 8.06 -5.98 -9.20
N TYR A 350 7.42 -5.66 -8.09
CA TYR A 350 6.14 -6.22 -7.70
C TYR A 350 5.01 -5.39 -8.30
N MET A 351 3.97 -6.07 -8.77
CA MET A 351 2.72 -5.46 -9.21
C MET A 351 1.82 -5.29 -7.99
N VAL A 352 1.44 -4.05 -7.69
CA VAL A 352 0.71 -3.68 -6.47
C VAL A 352 -0.61 -3.03 -6.83
N LYS A 353 -1.71 -3.62 -6.36
CA LYS A 353 -3.05 -3.05 -6.40
C LYS A 353 -3.19 -2.05 -5.25
N ASN A 354 -3.42 -0.79 -5.59
CA ASN A 354 -3.69 0.29 -4.64
C ASN A 354 -5.20 0.55 -4.52
N SER A 355 -5.61 1.36 -3.55
CA SER A 355 -7.00 1.72 -3.23
C SER A 355 -7.31 3.19 -3.47
N TRP A 356 -6.64 3.83 -4.44
CA TRP A 356 -6.82 5.24 -4.79
C TRP A 356 -7.52 5.43 -6.15
N GLY A 357 -8.40 4.50 -6.50
CA GLY A 357 -9.04 4.47 -7.82
C GLY A 357 -8.04 4.30 -8.95
N LEU A 358 -8.40 4.72 -10.16
CA LEU A 358 -7.58 4.56 -11.37
C LEU A 358 -6.43 5.59 -11.48
N SER A 359 -5.90 6.04 -10.34
CA SER A 359 -4.80 7.01 -10.26
C SER A 359 -3.50 6.47 -10.87
N GLY A 360 -2.64 7.38 -11.32
CA GLY A 360 -1.35 7.05 -11.94
C GLY A 360 -1.46 6.52 -13.36
N ASP A 361 -0.31 6.23 -13.97
CA ASP A 361 -0.23 5.85 -15.38
C ASP A 361 -0.77 4.44 -15.61
N TYR A 362 -0.73 3.58 -14.58
CA TYR A 362 -1.16 2.18 -14.62
C TYR A 362 -2.51 1.94 -13.94
N LYS A 363 -3.40 2.94 -13.96
CA LYS A 363 -4.82 2.80 -13.62
C LYS A 363 -5.07 2.15 -12.26
N GLY A 364 -4.40 2.64 -11.22
CA GLY A 364 -4.52 2.13 -9.85
C GLY A 364 -3.51 1.06 -9.46
N ILE A 365 -2.66 0.64 -10.40
CA ILE A 365 -1.56 -0.29 -10.16
C ILE A 365 -0.26 0.49 -9.96
N TRP A 366 0.57 0.01 -9.03
CA TRP A 366 1.93 0.47 -8.82
C TRP A 366 2.91 -0.65 -9.15
N TYR A 367 4.04 -0.31 -9.78
CA TYR A 367 5.20 -1.17 -9.91
C TYR A 367 6.23 -0.76 -8.86
N VAL A 368 6.49 -1.65 -7.92
CA VAL A 368 7.32 -1.37 -6.74
C VAL A 368 8.59 -2.22 -6.80
N SER A 369 9.76 -1.58 -6.81
CA SER A 369 11.03 -2.30 -6.91
C SER A 369 11.24 -3.22 -5.69
N GLU A 370 12.05 -4.28 -5.88
CA GLU A 370 12.43 -5.13 -4.75
C GLU A 370 13.12 -4.33 -3.63
N ASN A 371 13.99 -3.39 -3.98
CA ASN A 371 14.69 -2.56 -2.98
C ASN A 371 13.70 -1.69 -2.18
N PHE A 372 12.65 -1.16 -2.82
CA PHE A 372 11.61 -0.42 -2.10
C PHE A 372 10.87 -1.32 -1.13
N VAL A 373 10.42 -2.51 -1.57
CA VAL A 373 9.77 -3.49 -0.68
C VAL A 373 10.70 -3.88 0.47
N LYS A 374 11.96 -4.18 0.19
CA LYS A 374 12.97 -4.55 1.18
C LYS A 374 13.14 -3.45 2.24
N TYR A 375 13.16 -2.19 1.81
CA TYR A 375 13.45 -1.06 2.69
C TYR A 375 12.24 -0.56 3.47
N LYS A 376 11.06 -0.46 2.82
CA LYS A 376 9.91 0.31 3.32
C LYS A 376 8.70 -0.49 3.76
N THR A 377 8.68 -1.81 3.52
CA THR A 377 7.65 -2.69 4.09
C THR A 377 7.60 -2.54 5.61
N MET A 378 6.43 -2.47 6.23
CA MET A 378 6.30 -2.54 7.70
C MET A 378 5.97 -3.97 8.13
N ASN A 379 4.91 -4.55 7.54
CA ASN A 379 4.62 -5.97 7.62
C ASN A 379 3.94 -6.47 6.34
N ILE A 380 3.85 -7.79 6.21
CA ILE A 380 3.01 -8.48 5.22
C ILE A 380 2.10 -9.47 5.91
N VAL A 381 0.99 -9.81 5.26
CA VAL A 381 0.19 -10.98 5.59
C VAL A 381 0.11 -11.90 4.38
N VAL A 382 0.34 -13.18 4.64
CA VAL A 382 0.28 -14.25 3.63
C VAL A 382 -0.48 -15.46 4.17
N ASN A 383 -1.03 -16.26 3.26
CA ASN A 383 -1.51 -17.60 3.60
C ASN A 383 -0.30 -18.48 3.95
N LYS A 384 -0.33 -19.22 5.07
CA LYS A 384 0.80 -20.07 5.48
C LYS A 384 1.23 -21.06 4.40
N GLU A 385 0.29 -21.58 3.60
CA GLU A 385 0.60 -22.54 2.52
C GLU A 385 1.46 -21.93 1.40
N SER A 386 1.46 -20.60 1.30
CA SER A 386 2.26 -19.85 0.33
C SER A 386 3.70 -19.62 0.78
N ALA A 387 4.03 -19.77 2.06
CA ALA A 387 5.39 -19.54 2.57
C ALA A 387 6.32 -20.74 2.31
N PRO A 388 7.65 -20.53 2.18
CA PRO A 388 8.63 -21.61 2.13
C PRO A 388 8.59 -22.47 3.40
N LYS A 389 8.58 -23.81 3.24
CA LYS A 389 8.49 -24.77 4.37
C LYS A 389 9.62 -24.60 5.38
N GLU A 390 10.82 -24.26 4.91
CA GLU A 390 11.98 -24.05 5.78
C GLU A 390 11.81 -22.83 6.69
N ILE A 391 11.17 -21.75 6.21
CA ILE A 391 10.87 -20.57 7.02
C ILE A 391 9.78 -20.90 8.05
N LEU A 392 8.70 -21.57 7.63
CA LEU A 392 7.64 -21.99 8.57
C LEU A 392 8.20 -22.86 9.70
N LYS A 393 9.12 -23.78 9.38
CA LYS A 393 9.79 -24.62 10.37
C LYS A 393 10.61 -23.80 11.37
N LYS A 394 11.34 -22.77 10.93
CA LYS A 394 12.06 -21.85 11.83
C LYS A 394 11.10 -21.08 12.76
N LEU A 395 9.89 -20.77 12.29
CA LEU A 395 8.83 -20.12 13.06
C LEU A 395 8.01 -21.10 13.94
N ASN A 396 8.31 -22.40 13.91
CA ASN A 396 7.52 -23.46 14.55
C ASN A 396 6.04 -23.48 14.11
N LEU A 397 5.79 -23.12 12.86
CA LEU A 397 4.46 -23.17 12.24
C LEU A 397 4.32 -24.45 11.40
N LYS A 398 3.11 -25.00 11.37
CA LYS A 398 2.77 -26.21 10.59
C LYS A 398 2.40 -25.88 9.17
#